data_AF-A0A1E3X409-F1
#
_entry.id   AF-A0A1E3X409-F1
#
_cell.length_a   1.000
_cell.length_b   1.000
_cell.length_c   1.000
_cell.angle_alpha   90.00
_cell.angle_beta   90.00
_cell.angle_gamma   90.00
#
_symmetry.space_group_name_H-M   'P 1'
#
loop_
_entity.id
_entity.type
_entity.pdbx_description
1 polymer ?
#
loop_
_entity_poly.entity_id
_entity_poly.type
_entity_poly.pdbx_seq_one_letter_code
_entity_poly.pdbx_strand_id
1 'polypeptide(L)'
;MSLYLTITGIFTILGAIVGGYITWLVAIRASRRQTFNEAAAMFHSAFTEELILLHERYDKNASNNEVFEIVENSINKHETAMIKFRPYLIRDVSGFDEAWKNYAYPNQDEFPINPIIDYLPDKNKSVADIRKQVRERLEKLLSYALPE
;
A
#
# COMPACT_ATOMS: atom_id res chain seq x y z
N MET A 1 9.08 57.70 -21.29
CA MET A 1 7.77 57.03 -21.07
C MET A 1 7.67 55.71 -21.84
N SER A 2 7.97 55.68 -23.15
CA SER A 2 7.89 54.45 -23.99
C SER A 2 8.77 53.27 -23.52
N LEU A 3 10.04 53.52 -23.13
CA LEU A 3 10.97 52.48 -22.67
C LEU A 3 10.53 51.79 -21.35
N TYR A 4 9.86 52.53 -20.46
CA TYR A 4 9.40 51.97 -19.19
C TYR A 4 8.26 50.97 -19.42
N LEU A 5 7.33 51.32 -20.32
CA LEU A 5 6.20 50.46 -20.69
C LEU A 5 6.65 49.16 -21.36
N THR A 6 7.66 49.21 -22.22
CA THR A 6 8.21 48.01 -22.87
C THR A 6 8.90 47.09 -21.85
N ILE A 7 9.70 47.65 -20.93
CA ILE A 7 10.35 46.89 -19.86
C ILE A 7 9.30 46.22 -18.95
N THR A 8 8.28 46.96 -18.49
CA THR A 8 7.21 46.39 -17.66
C THR A 8 6.38 45.33 -18.37
N GLY A 9 6.18 45.47 -19.69
CA GLY A 9 5.49 44.47 -20.51
C GLY A 9 6.27 43.15 -20.58
N ILE A 10 7.59 43.23 -20.78
CA ILE A 10 8.47 42.04 -20.81
C ILE A 10 8.45 41.32 -19.45
N PHE A 11 8.58 42.05 -18.34
CA PHE A 11 8.53 41.45 -17.00
C PHE A 11 7.17 40.81 -16.69
N THR A 12 6.07 41.44 -17.13
CA THR A 12 4.73 40.86 -16.98
C THR A 12 4.59 39.54 -17.75
N ILE A 13 5.07 39.49 -19.00
CA ILE A 13 5.02 38.28 -19.84
C ILE A 13 5.89 37.17 -19.22
N LEU A 14 7.13 37.49 -18.83
CA LEU A 14 8.02 36.54 -18.16
C LEU A 14 7.41 36.02 -16.85
N GLY A 15 6.83 36.91 -16.04
CA GLY A 15 6.14 36.55 -14.81
C GLY A 15 4.96 35.61 -15.05
N ALA A 16 4.16 35.87 -16.07
CA ALA A 16 3.03 35.01 -16.44
C ALA A 16 3.49 33.62 -16.91
N ILE A 17 4.57 33.54 -17.71
CA ILE A 17 5.13 32.27 -18.17
C ILE A 17 5.67 31.44 -17.00
N VAL A 18 6.46 32.06 -16.13
CA VAL A 18 7.02 31.39 -14.95
C VAL A 18 5.90 30.96 -13.99
N GLY A 19 4.93 31.84 -13.72
CA GLY A 19 3.79 31.53 -12.86
C GLY A 19 2.93 30.39 -13.41
N GLY A 20 2.67 30.38 -14.72
CA GLY A 20 1.96 29.30 -15.40
C GLY A 20 2.71 27.96 -15.28
N TYR A 21 4.02 27.96 -15.51
CA TYR A 21 4.85 26.77 -15.39
C TYR A 21 4.86 26.19 -13.97
N ILE A 22 5.03 27.04 -12.94
CA ILE A 22 4.99 26.62 -11.54
C ILE A 22 3.62 26.04 -11.18
N THR A 23 2.54 26.74 -11.57
CA THR A 23 1.17 26.28 -11.31
C THR A 23 0.90 24.92 -11.95
N TRP A 24 1.38 24.71 -13.18
CA TRP A 24 1.26 23.44 -13.88
C TRP A 24 2.00 22.30 -13.15
N LEU A 25 3.23 22.54 -12.68
CA LEU A 25 3.97 21.54 -11.89
C LEU A 25 3.25 21.19 -10.58
N VAL A 26 2.72 22.19 -9.87
CA VAL A 26 1.96 21.99 -8.64
C VAL A 26 0.68 21.18 -8.92
N ALA A 27 -0.05 21.50 -9.98
CA ALA A 27 -1.27 20.79 -10.37
C ALA A 27 -0.99 19.32 -10.69
N ILE A 28 0.08 19.01 -11.44
CA ILE A 28 0.48 17.63 -11.71
C ILE A 28 0.82 16.89 -10.43
N ARG A 29 1.59 17.52 -9.54
CA ARG A 29 1.98 16.89 -8.26
C ARG A 29 0.76 16.63 -7.38
N ALA A 30 -0.16 17.57 -7.29
CA ALA A 30 -1.40 17.42 -6.54
C ALA A 30 -2.27 16.29 -7.13
N SER A 31 -2.43 16.25 -8.45
CA SER A 31 -3.18 15.20 -9.14
C SER A 31 -2.58 13.82 -8.89
N ARG A 32 -1.25 13.66 -9.00
CA ARG A 32 -0.57 12.39 -8.71
C ARG A 32 -0.75 11.95 -7.25
N ARG A 33 -0.61 12.88 -6.31
CA ARG A 33 -0.82 12.62 -4.88
C ARG A 33 -2.26 12.19 -4.60
N GLN A 34 -3.23 12.83 -5.23
CA GLN A 34 -4.64 12.44 -5.11
C GLN A 34 -4.87 11.01 -5.64
N THR A 35 -4.39 10.71 -6.86
CA THR A 35 -4.55 9.36 -7.44
C THR A 35 -3.86 8.29 -6.60
N PHE A 36 -2.70 8.60 -6.02
CA PHE A 36 -2.02 7.68 -5.10
C PHE A 36 -2.84 7.46 -3.83
N ASN A 37 -3.32 8.53 -3.18
CA ASN A 37 -4.11 8.45 -1.96
C ASN A 37 -5.43 7.69 -2.17
N GLU A 38 -6.08 7.86 -3.33
CA GLU A 38 -7.28 7.10 -3.72
C GLU A 38 -6.95 5.60 -3.89
N ALA A 39 -5.89 5.28 -4.63
CA ALA A 39 -5.44 3.90 -4.81
C ALA A 39 -5.01 3.25 -3.48
N ALA A 40 -4.34 4.00 -2.62
CA ALA A 40 -3.93 3.59 -1.29
C ALA A 40 -5.13 3.30 -0.38
N ALA A 41 -6.16 4.16 -0.38
CA ALA A 41 -7.39 3.92 0.36
C ALA A 41 -8.10 2.66 -0.13
N MET A 42 -8.19 2.45 -1.45
CA MET A 42 -8.75 1.23 -2.02
C MET A 42 -7.93 0.00 -1.63
N PHE A 43 -6.59 0.11 -1.65
CA PHE A 43 -5.70 -0.95 -1.20
C PHE A 43 -5.95 -1.31 0.25
N HIS A 44 -5.89 -0.34 1.18
CA HIS A 44 -6.21 -0.54 2.60
C HIS A 44 -7.59 -1.17 2.84
N SER A 45 -8.61 -0.71 2.10
CA SER A 45 -9.97 -1.23 2.25
C SER A 45 -10.06 -2.73 1.95
N ALA A 46 -9.21 -3.25 1.06
CA ALA A 46 -9.19 -4.67 0.71
C ALA A 46 -8.72 -5.58 1.85
N PHE A 47 -7.95 -5.06 2.82
CA PHE A 47 -7.39 -5.83 3.95
C PHE A 47 -8.07 -5.52 5.29
N THR A 48 -9.01 -4.57 5.32
CA THR A 48 -9.57 -4.03 6.57
C THR A 48 -10.35 -5.10 7.35
N GLU A 49 -11.10 -5.94 6.64
CA GLU A 49 -11.90 -7.01 7.25
C GLU A 49 -11.00 -8.02 7.97
N GLU A 50 -9.94 -8.49 7.31
CA GLU A 50 -8.98 -9.44 7.85
C GLU A 50 -8.21 -8.85 9.03
N LEU A 51 -7.80 -7.58 8.95
CA LEU A 51 -7.15 -6.91 10.07
C LEU A 51 -8.05 -6.85 11.31
N ILE A 52 -9.36 -6.64 11.14
CA ILE A 52 -10.32 -6.64 12.24
C ILE A 52 -10.45 -8.05 12.83
N LEU A 53 -10.63 -9.07 11.97
CA LEU A 53 -10.76 -10.47 12.38
C LEU A 53 -9.50 -10.99 13.08
N LEU A 54 -8.32 -10.56 12.64
CA LEU A 54 -7.03 -10.89 13.24
C LEU A 54 -6.69 -10.05 14.48
N HIS A 55 -7.51 -9.07 14.85
CA HIS A 55 -7.23 -8.27 16.03
C HIS A 55 -7.72 -8.98 17.30
N GLU A 56 -6.82 -9.13 18.29
CA GLU A 56 -7.07 -9.81 19.58
C GLU A 56 -8.29 -9.29 20.37
N ARG A 57 -8.80 -8.10 20.04
CA ARG A 57 -9.93 -7.49 20.72
C ARG A 57 -11.26 -8.10 20.28
N TYR A 58 -11.32 -8.64 19.06
CA TYR A 58 -12.53 -9.16 18.44
C TYR A 58 -12.66 -10.67 18.63
N ASP A 59 -11.54 -11.40 18.65
CA ASP A 59 -11.58 -12.84 18.93
C ASP A 59 -10.38 -13.28 19.78
N LYS A 60 -10.59 -13.44 21.09
CA LYS A 60 -9.54 -13.91 22.03
C LYS A 60 -9.30 -15.42 21.98
N ASN A 61 -10.22 -16.17 21.39
CA ASN A 61 -10.22 -17.64 21.45
C ASN A 61 -10.03 -18.29 20.08
N ALA A 62 -9.83 -17.51 19.01
CA ALA A 62 -9.61 -18.10 17.70
C ALA A 62 -8.49 -19.15 17.74
N SER A 63 -8.70 -20.20 16.98
CA SER A 63 -7.81 -21.30 16.73
C SER A 63 -6.84 -20.97 15.60
N ASN A 64 -5.77 -21.76 15.49
CA ASN A 64 -4.85 -21.66 14.35
C ASN A 64 -5.56 -21.89 13.01
N ASN A 65 -6.58 -22.77 12.98
CA ASN A 65 -7.36 -23.04 11.78
C ASN A 65 -8.13 -21.81 11.32
N GLU A 66 -8.78 -21.08 12.24
CA GLU A 66 -9.52 -19.87 11.90
C GLU A 66 -8.61 -18.77 11.36
N VAL A 67 -7.42 -18.59 11.94
CA VAL A 67 -6.42 -17.65 11.42
C VAL A 67 -5.99 -18.03 10.00
N PHE A 68 -5.72 -19.32 9.75
CA PHE A 68 -5.37 -19.81 8.43
C PHE A 68 -6.51 -19.59 7.43
N GLU A 69 -7.75 -19.96 7.78
CA GLU A 69 -8.93 -19.78 6.93
C GLU A 69 -9.18 -18.32 6.56
N ILE A 70 -9.00 -17.38 7.50
CA ILE A 70 -9.11 -15.94 7.21
C ILE A 70 -8.11 -15.54 6.12
N VAL A 71 -6.86 -15.98 6.24
CA VAL A 71 -5.79 -15.60 5.31
C VAL A 71 -5.96 -16.32 3.96
N GLU A 72 -6.29 -17.60 3.97
CA GLU A 72 -6.53 -18.41 2.75
C GLU A 72 -7.70 -17.86 1.94
N ASN A 73 -8.83 -17.55 2.58
CA ASN A 73 -10.01 -17.03 1.88
C ASN A 73 -9.80 -15.62 1.32
N SER A 74 -8.88 -14.85 1.88
CA SER A 74 -8.64 -13.44 1.50
C SER A 74 -7.49 -13.25 0.50
N ILE A 75 -6.65 -14.26 0.26
CA ILE A 75 -5.43 -14.09 -0.55
C ILE A 75 -5.69 -13.61 -1.97
N ASN A 76 -6.70 -14.15 -2.64
CA ASN A 76 -7.03 -13.77 -4.02
C ASN A 76 -7.50 -12.30 -4.09
N LYS A 77 -8.24 -11.85 -3.06
CA LYS A 77 -8.66 -10.45 -2.90
C LYS A 77 -7.44 -9.55 -2.70
N HIS A 78 -6.53 -9.95 -1.80
CA HIS A 78 -5.30 -9.22 -1.51
C HIS A 78 -4.35 -9.14 -2.71
N GLU A 79 -4.20 -10.22 -3.47
CA GLU A 79 -3.37 -10.27 -4.67
C GLU A 79 -3.93 -9.34 -5.75
N THR A 80 -5.25 -9.37 -5.95
CA THR A 80 -5.91 -8.45 -6.88
C THR A 80 -5.70 -7.00 -6.46
N ALA A 81 -5.80 -6.69 -5.17
CA ALA A 81 -5.55 -5.35 -4.65
C ALA A 81 -4.08 -4.93 -4.85
N MET A 82 -3.14 -5.83 -4.60
CA MET A 82 -1.71 -5.63 -4.84
C MET A 82 -1.42 -5.30 -6.31
N ILE A 83 -1.91 -6.11 -7.25
CA ILE A 83 -1.70 -5.91 -8.69
C ILE A 83 -2.26 -4.54 -9.12
N LYS A 84 -3.42 -4.14 -8.58
CA LYS A 84 -4.04 -2.84 -8.89
C LYS A 84 -3.30 -1.66 -8.27
N PHE A 85 -2.75 -1.81 -7.07
CA PHE A 85 -2.06 -0.73 -6.36
C PHE A 85 -0.62 -0.53 -6.84
N ARG A 86 0.08 -1.61 -7.18
CA ARG A 86 1.50 -1.60 -7.56
C ARG A 86 1.90 -0.54 -8.60
N PRO A 87 1.13 -0.25 -9.67
CA PRO A 87 1.47 0.79 -10.64
C PRO A 87 1.52 2.22 -10.08
N TYR A 88 0.87 2.47 -8.94
CA TYR A 88 0.84 3.77 -8.29
C TYR A 88 2.05 4.01 -7.38
N LEU A 89 2.84 2.97 -7.07
CA LEU A 89 4.07 3.10 -6.30
C LEU A 89 5.16 3.78 -7.14
N ILE A 90 5.54 4.99 -6.75
CA ILE A 90 6.61 5.76 -7.39
C ILE A 90 7.98 5.40 -6.77
N ARG A 91 7.97 4.94 -5.52
CA ARG A 91 9.18 4.67 -4.72
C ARG A 91 9.09 3.29 -4.10
N ASP A 92 10.25 2.66 -3.94
CA ASP A 92 10.45 1.40 -3.22
C ASP A 92 9.52 0.24 -3.63
N VAL A 93 9.33 0.09 -4.95
CA VAL A 93 8.57 -1.04 -5.52
C VAL A 93 9.18 -2.38 -5.10
N SER A 94 10.51 -2.46 -5.02
CA SER A 94 11.21 -3.66 -4.55
C SER A 94 10.87 -4.01 -3.10
N GLY A 95 10.86 -3.03 -2.19
CA GLY A 95 10.50 -3.25 -0.80
C GLY A 95 9.03 -3.64 -0.64
N PHE A 96 8.15 -3.07 -1.46
CA PHE A 96 6.75 -3.48 -1.53
C PHE A 96 6.59 -4.93 -2.01
N ASP A 97 7.25 -5.29 -3.11
CA ASP A 97 7.21 -6.66 -3.66
C ASP A 97 7.78 -7.67 -2.64
N GLU A 98 8.82 -7.30 -1.90
CA GLU A 98 9.38 -8.12 -0.81
C GLU A 98 8.40 -8.24 0.37
N ALA A 99 7.72 -7.15 0.75
CA ALA A 99 6.69 -7.19 1.79
C ALA A 99 5.51 -8.08 1.39
N TRP A 100 5.08 -8.01 0.12
CA TRP A 100 4.08 -8.92 -0.44
C TRP A 100 4.55 -10.37 -0.38
N LYS A 101 5.78 -10.66 -0.82
CA LYS A 101 6.36 -12.00 -0.77
C LYS A 101 6.40 -12.53 0.66
N ASN A 102 6.84 -11.72 1.63
CA ASN A 102 6.89 -12.13 3.04
C ASN A 102 5.51 -12.41 3.65
N TYR A 103 4.48 -11.71 3.16
CA TYR A 103 3.09 -11.94 3.58
C TYR A 103 2.50 -13.20 2.94
N ALA A 104 2.57 -13.33 1.61
CA ALA A 104 1.94 -14.39 0.84
C ALA A 104 2.73 -15.72 0.84
N TYR A 105 4.07 -15.64 0.95
CA TYR A 105 5.01 -16.77 0.85
C TYR A 105 6.07 -16.72 1.97
N PRO A 106 5.69 -17.00 3.23
CA PRO A 106 6.58 -16.85 4.38
C PRO A 106 7.86 -17.69 4.32
N ASN A 107 7.76 -18.93 3.83
CA ASN A 107 8.88 -19.82 3.55
C ASN A 107 9.16 -19.76 2.05
N GLN A 108 10.33 -19.25 1.72
CA GLN A 108 10.78 -18.96 0.37
C GLN A 108 11.17 -20.21 -0.43
N ASP A 109 10.58 -21.37 -0.15
CA ASP A 109 10.86 -22.59 -0.90
C ASP A 109 10.43 -22.38 -2.36
N GLU A 110 11.31 -22.75 -3.28
CA GLU A 110 11.43 -22.18 -4.64
C GLU A 110 10.19 -22.31 -5.53
N PHE A 111 9.15 -23.03 -5.13
CA PHE A 111 7.87 -23.12 -5.84
C PHE A 111 6.71 -23.34 -4.86
N PRO A 112 6.06 -22.28 -4.35
CA PRO A 112 4.90 -22.44 -3.48
C PRO A 112 3.71 -22.89 -4.32
N ILE A 113 3.28 -24.14 -4.13
CA ILE A 113 2.05 -24.70 -4.71
C ILE A 113 0.81 -23.99 -4.14
N ASN A 114 0.94 -23.39 -2.95
CA ASN A 114 -0.13 -22.63 -2.33
C ASN A 114 0.49 -21.46 -1.54
N PRO A 115 0.12 -20.18 -1.79
CA PRO A 115 0.42 -19.12 -0.84
C PRO A 115 -0.14 -19.52 0.54
N ILE A 116 0.47 -19.09 1.64
CA ILE A 116 -0.08 -19.20 3.02
C ILE A 116 0.17 -20.52 3.77
N ILE A 117 0.79 -21.55 3.17
CA ILE A 117 1.09 -22.84 3.84
C ILE A 117 1.72 -22.71 5.23
N ASP A 118 2.51 -21.66 5.49
CA ASP A 118 3.21 -21.51 6.78
C ASP A 118 2.38 -20.89 7.90
N TYR A 119 1.16 -20.43 7.58
CA TYR A 119 0.15 -20.11 8.59
C TYR A 119 -0.65 -21.34 9.01
N LEU A 120 -0.35 -22.51 8.43
CA LEU A 120 -0.93 -23.76 8.92
C LEU A 120 -0.62 -23.94 10.41
N PRO A 121 -1.52 -24.61 11.15
CA PRO A 121 -1.34 -24.90 12.56
C PRO A 121 -0.02 -25.64 12.83
N ASP A 122 0.99 -24.93 13.33
CA ASP A 122 2.18 -25.54 13.92
C ASP A 122 1.89 -25.83 15.39
N LYS A 123 2.07 -27.09 15.81
CA LYS A 123 1.90 -27.51 17.21
C LYS A 123 2.87 -26.78 18.15
N ASN A 124 3.95 -26.21 17.62
CA ASN A 124 4.98 -25.49 18.38
C ASN A 124 4.74 -23.97 18.45
N LYS A 125 3.76 -23.42 17.73
CA LYS A 125 3.46 -21.97 17.75
C LYS A 125 2.10 -21.71 18.39
N SER A 126 2.05 -20.73 19.29
CA SER A 126 0.78 -20.29 19.84
C SER A 126 -0.04 -19.55 18.78
N VAL A 127 -1.37 -19.60 18.89
CA VAL A 127 -2.25 -18.87 17.96
C VAL A 127 -1.99 -17.37 18.01
N ALA A 128 -1.67 -16.85 19.20
CA ALA A 128 -1.32 -15.45 19.39
C ALA A 128 -0.08 -15.06 18.56
N ASP A 129 0.94 -15.93 18.51
CA ASP A 129 2.16 -15.67 17.74
C ASP A 129 1.89 -15.68 16.23
N ILE A 130 1.11 -16.65 15.72
CA ILE A 130 0.75 -16.73 14.30
C ILE A 130 -0.06 -15.50 13.90
N ARG A 131 -1.09 -15.16 14.68
CA ARG A 131 -1.92 -13.98 14.45
C ARG A 131 -1.10 -12.69 14.44
N LYS A 132 -0.22 -12.52 15.43
CA LYS A 132 0.67 -11.36 15.52
C LYS A 132 1.58 -11.29 14.30
N GLN A 133 2.16 -12.41 13.88
CA GLN A 133 3.03 -12.47 12.70
C GLN A 133 2.28 -12.11 11.40
N VAL A 134 1.07 -12.65 11.17
CA VAL A 134 0.23 -12.28 10.02
C VAL A 134 -0.01 -10.77 10.03
N ARG A 135 -0.42 -10.25 11.18
CA ARG A 135 -0.75 -8.84 11.35
C ARG A 135 0.44 -7.93 11.09
N GLU A 136 1.61 -8.23 11.66
CA GLU A 136 2.84 -7.45 11.43
C GLU A 136 3.23 -7.43 9.95
N ARG A 137 3.06 -8.54 9.23
CA ARG A 137 3.33 -8.62 7.79
C ARG A 137 2.33 -7.80 6.98
N LEU A 138 1.04 -7.87 7.33
CA LEU A 138 0.00 -7.03 6.73
C LEU A 138 0.27 -5.55 6.98
N GLU A 139 0.57 -5.16 8.23
CA GLU A 139 0.89 -3.78 8.58
C GLU A 139 2.14 -3.27 7.84
N LYS A 140 3.18 -4.11 7.71
CA LYS A 140 4.37 -3.79 6.89
C LYS A 140 4.01 -3.57 5.43
N LEU A 141 3.20 -4.45 4.82
CA LEU A 141 2.74 -4.29 3.44
C LEU A 141 1.91 -3.02 3.25
N LEU A 142 1.00 -2.74 4.18
CA LEU A 142 0.14 -1.58 4.15
C LEU A 142 0.89 -0.26 4.41
N SER A 143 2.07 -0.29 5.03
CA SER A 143 2.88 0.91 5.25
C SER A 143 3.32 1.61 3.96
N TYR A 144 3.34 0.89 2.82
CA TYR A 144 3.62 1.45 1.50
C TYR A 144 2.43 2.22 0.89
N ALA A 145 1.26 2.14 1.50
CA ALA A 145 0.03 2.81 1.10
C ALA A 145 -0.41 3.89 2.11
N LEU A 146 0.52 4.44 2.89
CA LEU A 146 0.20 5.56 3.76
C LEU A 146 -0.10 6.82 2.95
N PRO A 147 -1.11 7.63 3.32
CA PRO A 147 -1.40 8.87 2.62
C PRO A 147 -0.17 9.79 2.61
N GLU A 148 0.25 10.22 1.42
CA GLU A 148 1.29 11.23 1.27
C GLU A 148 0.77 12.62 1.60
#